data_AF-L0JJI9-F1
#
_entry.id   AF-L0JJI9-F1
#
_cell.length_a   1.000
_cell.length_b   1.000
_cell.length_c   1.000
_cell.angle_alpha   90.00
_cell.angle_beta   90.00
_cell.angle_gamma   90.00
#
_symmetry.space_group_name_H-M   'P 1'
#
loop_
_entity.id
_entity.type
_entity.pdbx_description
1 polymer ?
#
loop_
_entity_poly.entity_id
_entity_poly.type
_entity_poly.pdbx_seq_one_letter_code
_entity_poly.pdbx_strand_id
1 'polypeptide(L)'
;MASVQKAAQELIEMEALCMNLRSRRSECIGKIKSVKTTDDTSYFLADSEVKYLRIFEAQWEVYNYINTLHALWGFVVQCDPYINGNQYSLMNTAPELLALRNCMQHAGPVGVNYIPNKNELAVPVQRLKQRGNWGGKHAAFSDYFPNYQKGDILLLRDSIERSDSFYKSISNELESKHIQSHGRQAIKQAASQISLYS
;
A
#
# COMPACT_ATOMS: atom_id res chain seq x y z
N MET A 1 -10.07 -29.91 0.52
CA MET A 1 -10.06 -29.20 -0.78
C MET A 1 -11.09 -28.08 -0.69
N ALA A 2 -10.73 -26.84 -1.04
CA ALA A 2 -11.69 -25.73 -1.07
C ALA A 2 -12.77 -25.99 -2.13
N SER A 3 -14.00 -25.51 -1.91
CA SER A 3 -15.08 -25.64 -2.91
C SER A 3 -14.91 -24.61 -4.03
N VAL A 4 -15.47 -24.90 -5.21
CA VAL A 4 -15.49 -23.96 -6.34
C VAL A 4 -16.19 -22.65 -5.95
N GLN A 5 -17.22 -22.72 -5.11
CA GLN A 5 -17.92 -21.55 -4.58
C GLN A 5 -17.01 -20.68 -3.71
N LYS A 6 -16.21 -21.31 -2.83
CA LYS A 6 -15.24 -20.57 -1.99
C LYS A 6 -14.18 -19.90 -2.85
N ALA A 7 -13.61 -20.62 -3.83
CA ALA A 7 -12.63 -20.06 -4.76
C ALA A 7 -13.21 -18.88 -5.57
N ALA A 8 -14.47 -18.97 -5.99
CA ALA A 8 -15.14 -17.88 -6.69
C ALA A 8 -15.36 -16.66 -5.79
N GLN A 9 -15.78 -16.86 -4.54
CA GLN A 9 -15.91 -15.78 -3.56
C GLN A 9 -14.55 -15.11 -3.28
N GLU A 10 -13.50 -15.90 -3.05
CA GLU A 10 -12.15 -15.40 -2.79
C GLU A 10 -11.62 -14.54 -3.95
N LEU A 11 -11.92 -14.93 -5.20
CA LEU A 11 -11.54 -14.13 -6.37
C LEU A 11 -12.35 -12.83 -6.53
N ILE A 12 -13.64 -12.82 -6.20
CA ILE A 12 -14.47 -11.61 -6.21
C ILE A 12 -13.95 -10.61 -5.16
N GLU A 13 -13.69 -11.08 -3.94
CA GLU A 13 -13.18 -10.24 -2.86
C GLU A 13 -11.76 -9.71 -3.18
N MET A 14 -10.89 -10.54 -3.76
CA MET A 14 -9.58 -10.12 -4.25
C MET A 14 -9.70 -9.02 -5.32
N GLU A 15 -10.63 -9.18 -6.28
CA GLU A 15 -10.85 -8.21 -7.34
C GLU A 15 -11.31 -6.86 -6.77
N ALA A 16 -12.25 -6.87 -5.82
CA ALA A 16 -12.70 -5.66 -5.11
C ALA A 16 -11.54 -4.95 -4.37
N LEU A 17 -10.69 -5.71 -3.67
CA LEU A 17 -9.50 -5.18 -3.01
C LEU A 17 -8.50 -4.58 -4.02
N CYS A 18 -8.29 -5.25 -5.16
CA CYS A 18 -7.41 -4.75 -6.23
C CYS A 18 -7.95 -3.48 -6.88
N MET A 19 -9.27 -3.37 -7.09
CA MET A 19 -9.91 -2.16 -7.61
C MET A 19 -9.75 -0.98 -6.63
N ASN A 20 -10.03 -1.21 -5.35
CA ASN A 20 -9.84 -0.21 -4.29
C ASN A 20 -8.37 0.25 -4.25
N LEU A 21 -7.42 -0.69 -4.29
CA LEU A 21 -6.00 -0.39 -4.28
C LEU A 21 -5.56 0.48 -5.47
N ARG A 22 -6.07 0.22 -6.67
CA ARG A 22 -5.81 1.04 -7.87
C ARG A 22 -6.38 2.45 -7.74
N SER A 23 -7.58 2.60 -7.17
CA SER A 23 -8.17 3.92 -6.88
C SER A 23 -7.29 4.69 -5.90
N ARG A 24 -6.96 4.07 -4.76
CA ARG A 24 -6.12 4.66 -3.71
C ARG A 24 -4.74 5.05 -4.20
N ARG A 25 -4.12 4.21 -5.04
CA ARG A 25 -2.84 4.54 -5.68
C ARG A 25 -2.95 5.83 -6.49
N SER A 26 -4.00 5.95 -7.30
CA SER A 26 -4.22 7.11 -8.17
C SER A 26 -4.50 8.38 -7.35
N GLU A 27 -5.36 8.27 -6.34
CA GLU A 27 -5.64 9.36 -5.38
C GLU A 27 -4.36 9.82 -4.66
N CYS A 28 -3.58 8.88 -4.13
CA CYS A 28 -2.35 9.15 -3.42
C CYS A 28 -1.31 9.86 -4.30
N ILE A 29 -1.08 9.36 -5.52
CA ILE A 29 -0.17 10.00 -6.49
C ILE A 29 -0.69 11.39 -6.88
N GLY A 30 -2.00 11.54 -7.06
CA GLY A 30 -2.65 12.81 -7.34
C GLY A 30 -2.44 13.84 -6.23
N LYS A 31 -2.61 13.42 -4.97
CA LYS A 31 -2.37 14.27 -3.79
C LYS A 31 -0.92 14.73 -3.70
N ILE A 32 0.04 13.83 -3.89
CA ILE A 32 1.47 14.19 -3.92
C ILE A 32 1.74 15.25 -4.99
N LYS A 33 1.24 15.04 -6.22
CA LYS A 33 1.44 15.98 -7.33
C LYS A 33 0.77 17.34 -7.11
N SER A 34 -0.38 17.35 -6.42
CA SER A 34 -1.15 18.56 -6.13
C SER A 34 -0.49 19.51 -5.11
N VAL A 35 0.54 19.05 -4.39
CA VAL A 35 1.30 19.90 -3.47
C VAL A 35 1.96 21.06 -4.22
N LYS A 36 2.42 20.85 -5.46
CA LYS A 36 3.02 21.90 -6.29
C LYS A 36 2.04 23.00 -6.72
N THR A 37 0.79 22.64 -7.00
CA THR A 37 -0.19 23.52 -7.67
C THR A 37 -0.88 24.52 -6.73
N THR A 38 -0.40 24.63 -5.49
CA THR A 38 -1.03 25.48 -4.47
C THR A 38 -0.56 26.93 -4.50
N ASP A 39 0.52 27.24 -5.22
CA ASP A 39 1.05 28.62 -5.32
C ASP A 39 0.10 29.59 -6.07
N ASP A 40 -0.93 29.08 -6.79
CA ASP A 40 -1.82 29.90 -7.65
C ASP A 40 -3.31 29.93 -7.24
N THR A 41 -3.74 29.24 -6.15
CA THR A 41 -5.19 29.02 -5.85
C THR A 41 -5.67 29.41 -4.46
N SER A 42 -4.82 30.02 -3.63
CA SER A 42 -5.16 30.38 -2.24
C SER A 42 -5.80 31.78 -2.16
N TYR A 43 -7.12 31.87 -1.92
CA TYR A 43 -7.79 33.16 -1.70
C TYR A 43 -7.94 33.54 -0.21
N PHE A 44 -7.69 32.62 0.74
CA PHE A 44 -8.04 32.79 2.16
C PHE A 44 -6.97 32.37 3.20
N LEU A 45 -6.01 31.54 2.83
CA LEU A 45 -4.92 31.09 3.71
C LEU A 45 -3.58 31.57 3.14
N ALA A 46 -2.59 31.78 4.00
CA ALA A 46 -1.23 32.03 3.52
C ALA A 46 -0.74 30.78 2.74
N ASP A 47 -0.05 30.97 1.62
CA ASP A 47 0.37 29.87 0.74
C ASP A 47 1.16 28.76 1.47
N SER A 48 1.92 29.15 2.50
CA SER A 48 2.63 28.20 3.36
C SER A 48 1.70 27.26 4.13
N GLU A 49 0.59 27.76 4.69
CA GLU A 49 -0.39 26.97 5.46
C GLU A 49 -1.16 25.99 4.58
N VAL A 50 -1.56 26.43 3.38
CA VAL A 50 -2.20 25.55 2.37
C VAL A 50 -1.26 24.41 1.99
N LYS A 51 0.02 24.73 1.77
CA LYS A 51 1.04 23.74 1.42
C LYS A 51 1.26 22.73 2.55
N TYR A 52 1.34 23.17 3.81
CA TYR A 52 1.42 22.26 4.96
C TYR A 52 0.20 21.35 5.05
N LEU A 53 -1.01 21.88 4.85
CA LEU A 53 -2.23 21.08 4.86
C LEU A 53 -2.23 20.03 3.73
N ARG A 54 -1.81 20.39 2.51
CA ARG A 54 -1.70 19.42 1.40
C ARG A 54 -0.66 18.34 1.66
N ILE A 55 0.49 18.71 2.22
CA ILE A 55 1.51 17.74 2.64
C ILE A 55 0.96 16.80 3.72
N PHE A 56 0.14 17.32 4.65
CA PHE A 56 -0.53 16.54 5.67
C PHE A 56 -1.57 15.58 5.07
N GLU A 57 -2.46 16.06 4.19
CA GLU A 57 -3.43 15.23 3.47
C GLU A 57 -2.76 14.11 2.68
N ALA A 58 -1.70 14.46 1.92
CA ALA A 58 -0.98 13.49 1.11
C ALA A 58 -0.33 12.40 1.96
N GLN A 59 0.20 12.71 3.15
CA GLN A 59 0.70 11.69 4.08
C GLN A 59 -0.38 10.70 4.51
N TRP A 60 -1.59 11.18 4.80
CA TRP A 60 -2.70 10.30 5.18
C TRP A 60 -3.17 9.43 4.02
N GLU A 61 -3.20 9.96 2.80
CA GLU A 61 -3.53 9.11 1.64
C GLU A 61 -2.46 8.06 1.37
N VAL A 62 -1.18 8.38 1.58
CA VAL A 62 -0.10 7.38 1.55
C VAL A 62 -0.36 6.29 2.60
N TYR A 63 -0.70 6.67 3.83
CA TYR A 63 -1.02 5.71 4.89
C TYR A 63 -2.22 4.81 4.55
N ASN A 64 -3.30 5.40 4.01
CA ASN A 64 -4.48 4.66 3.57
C ASN A 64 -4.12 3.64 2.48
N TYR A 65 -3.33 4.05 1.49
CA TYR A 65 -2.84 3.16 0.44
C TYR A 65 -2.05 1.97 1.03
N ILE A 66 -1.15 2.23 1.98
CA ILE A 66 -0.35 1.16 2.61
C ILE A 66 -1.22 0.23 3.46
N ASN A 67 -2.27 0.74 4.12
CA ASN A 67 -3.23 -0.11 4.81
C ASN A 67 -4.00 -1.01 3.87
N THR A 68 -4.43 -0.51 2.70
CA THR A 68 -5.09 -1.32 1.67
C THR A 68 -4.13 -2.39 1.12
N LEU A 69 -2.86 -2.05 0.90
CA LEU A 69 -1.82 -3.03 0.54
C LEU A 69 -1.69 -4.13 1.60
N HIS A 70 -1.63 -3.75 2.87
CA HIS A 70 -1.48 -4.69 3.98
C HIS A 70 -2.71 -5.60 4.14
N ALA A 71 -3.91 -5.05 3.90
CA ALA A 71 -5.16 -5.81 3.90
C ALA A 71 -5.20 -6.85 2.77
N LEU A 72 -4.78 -6.47 1.54
CA LEU A 72 -4.69 -7.41 0.42
C LEU A 72 -3.73 -8.57 0.71
N TRP A 73 -2.56 -8.29 1.29
CA TRP A 73 -1.64 -9.35 1.70
C TRP A 73 -2.27 -10.26 2.77
N GLY A 74 -2.87 -9.68 3.81
CA GLY A 74 -3.54 -10.43 4.87
C GLY A 74 -4.65 -11.34 4.35
N PHE A 75 -5.42 -10.86 3.38
CA PHE A 75 -6.45 -11.63 2.69
C PHE A 75 -5.86 -12.82 1.93
N VAL A 76 -4.82 -12.59 1.13
CA VAL A 76 -4.22 -13.66 0.31
C VAL A 76 -3.62 -14.78 1.16
N VAL A 77 -2.96 -14.43 2.27
CA VAL A 77 -2.41 -15.41 3.23
C VAL A 77 -3.51 -16.24 3.89
N GLN A 78 -4.71 -15.70 4.07
CA GLN A 78 -5.86 -16.43 4.59
C GLN A 78 -6.49 -17.37 3.54
N CYS A 79 -6.54 -16.95 2.28
CA CYS A 79 -7.12 -17.75 1.19
C CYS A 79 -6.29 -19.00 0.87
N ASP A 80 -4.97 -18.87 0.78
CA ASP A 80 -4.07 -19.98 0.48
C ASP A 80 -2.85 -20.00 1.41
N PRO A 81 -2.81 -20.89 2.42
CA PRO A 81 -1.65 -21.03 3.30
C PRO A 81 -0.40 -21.57 2.57
N TYR A 82 -0.53 -22.03 1.32
CA TYR A 82 0.57 -22.48 0.47
C TYR A 82 1.03 -21.41 -0.52
N ILE A 83 0.35 -20.26 -0.66
CA ILE A 83 1.04 -19.07 -1.16
C ILE A 83 2.12 -18.79 -0.14
N ASN A 84 3.37 -18.70 -0.59
CA ASN A 84 4.49 -18.47 0.29
C ASN A 84 4.35 -17.04 0.84
N GLY A 85 3.57 -16.88 1.91
CA GLY A 85 3.11 -15.59 2.42
C GLY A 85 4.26 -14.66 2.79
N ASN A 86 5.44 -15.25 3.06
CA ASN A 86 6.69 -14.54 3.23
C ASN A 86 7.14 -13.84 1.94
N GLN A 87 7.15 -14.50 0.79
CA GLN A 87 7.59 -13.91 -0.50
C GLN A 87 6.83 -12.62 -0.82
N TYR A 88 5.54 -12.60 -0.50
CA TYR A 88 4.63 -11.50 -0.81
C TYR A 88 4.33 -10.58 0.36
N SER A 89 4.96 -10.82 1.51
CA SER A 89 4.86 -9.92 2.65
C SER A 89 5.31 -8.52 2.25
N LEU A 90 4.65 -7.51 2.81
CA LEU A 90 5.08 -6.13 2.61
C LEU A 90 6.50 -5.89 3.11
N MET A 91 7.00 -6.70 4.05
CA MET A 91 8.39 -6.68 4.49
C MET A 91 9.36 -7.00 3.35
N ASN A 92 9.02 -7.92 2.44
CA ASN A 92 9.90 -8.33 1.35
C ASN A 92 9.69 -7.53 0.06
N THR A 93 8.53 -6.89 -0.09
CA THR A 93 8.14 -6.23 -1.35
C THR A 93 8.21 -4.72 -1.27
N ALA A 94 7.79 -4.12 -0.15
CA ALA A 94 7.85 -2.68 0.08
C ALA A 94 8.12 -2.38 1.57
N PRO A 95 9.28 -2.79 2.11
CA PRO A 95 9.62 -2.63 3.52
C PRO A 95 9.56 -1.16 3.95
N GLU A 96 9.94 -0.22 3.08
CA GLU A 96 9.96 1.20 3.42
C GLU A 96 8.55 1.76 3.64
N LEU A 97 7.57 1.29 2.85
CA LEU A 97 6.16 1.62 3.04
C LEU A 97 5.61 0.98 4.32
N LEU A 98 5.97 -0.27 4.60
CA LEU A 98 5.54 -0.94 5.84
C LEU A 98 6.12 -0.25 7.09
N ALA A 99 7.37 0.22 7.01
CA ALA A 99 8.00 1.02 8.06
C ALA A 99 7.27 2.36 8.27
N LEU A 100 6.89 3.04 7.18
CA LEU A 100 6.09 4.26 7.26
C LEU A 100 4.74 4.00 7.93
N ARG A 101 4.06 2.90 7.58
CA ARG A 101 2.81 2.47 8.24
C ARG A 101 3.01 2.22 9.72
N ASN A 102 4.07 1.52 10.14
CA ASN A 102 4.37 1.29 11.56
C ASN A 102 4.50 2.62 12.32
N CYS A 103 5.26 3.58 11.75
CA CYS A 103 5.42 4.89 12.36
C CYS A 103 4.08 5.62 12.48
N MET A 104 3.28 5.66 11.40
CA MET A 104 2.02 6.40 11.40
C MET A 104 0.94 5.76 12.28
N GLN A 105 0.92 4.43 12.36
CA GLN A 105 0.00 3.69 13.23
C GLN A 105 0.25 3.98 14.72
N HIS A 106 1.50 4.20 15.13
CA HIS A 106 1.87 4.38 16.54
C HIS A 106 2.08 5.83 16.96
N ALA A 107 2.53 6.69 16.06
CA ALA A 107 2.95 8.06 16.39
C ALA A 107 2.30 9.13 15.50
N GLY A 108 1.34 8.76 14.64
CA GLY A 108 0.70 9.66 13.69
C GLY A 108 1.64 10.16 12.58
N PRO A 109 1.31 11.28 11.92
CA PRO A 109 2.07 11.80 10.78
C PRO A 109 3.55 11.96 11.08
N VAL A 110 4.39 11.34 10.25
CA VAL A 110 5.84 11.27 10.50
C VAL A 110 6.55 12.59 10.25
N GLY A 111 5.96 13.47 9.42
CA GLY A 111 6.56 14.74 9.00
C GLY A 111 7.43 14.54 7.77
N VAL A 112 6.90 14.92 6.61
CA VAL A 112 7.54 14.73 5.29
C VAL A 112 7.90 16.08 4.67
N ASN A 113 8.93 16.06 3.83
CA ASN A 113 9.40 17.24 3.12
C ASN A 113 8.93 17.18 1.66
N TYR A 114 8.48 18.30 1.13
CA TYR A 114 8.25 18.43 -0.31
C TYR A 114 9.56 18.76 -1.03
N ILE A 115 9.85 18.07 -2.13
CA ILE A 115 11.00 18.31 -3.01
C ILE A 115 10.51 18.99 -4.28
N PRO A 116 10.64 20.33 -4.42
CA PRO A 116 10.04 21.07 -5.53
C PRO A 116 10.47 20.61 -6.92
N ASN A 117 11.76 20.35 -7.10
CA ASN A 117 12.33 19.97 -8.40
C ASN A 117 11.86 18.58 -8.88
N LYS A 118 11.41 17.73 -7.94
CA LYS A 118 10.90 16.38 -8.26
C LYS A 118 9.38 16.28 -8.21
N ASN A 119 8.70 17.33 -7.73
CA ASN A 119 7.29 17.30 -7.34
C ASN A 119 6.97 16.04 -6.51
N GLU A 120 7.69 15.89 -5.39
CA GLU A 120 7.73 14.65 -4.62
C GLU A 120 7.66 14.90 -3.12
N LEU A 121 7.17 13.92 -2.36
CA LEU A 121 7.29 13.90 -0.90
C LEU A 121 8.38 12.94 -0.48
N ALA A 122 9.25 13.41 0.42
CA ALA A 122 10.36 12.64 0.94
C ALA A 122 10.32 12.56 2.46
N VAL A 123 10.63 11.37 2.98
CA VAL A 123 10.78 11.14 4.40
C VAL A 123 12.25 10.84 4.69
N PRO A 124 12.93 11.63 5.53
CA PRO A 124 14.24 11.23 6.03
C PRO A 124 14.12 9.90 6.76
N VAL A 125 14.88 8.88 6.35
CA VAL A 125 14.79 7.53 6.94
C VAL A 125 15.14 7.56 8.44
N GLN A 126 16.03 8.47 8.84
CA GLN A 126 16.33 8.74 10.25
C GLN A 126 15.09 9.07 11.09
N ARG A 127 14.12 9.79 10.50
CA ARG A 127 12.88 10.19 11.17
C ARG A 127 11.96 8.99 11.38
N LEU A 128 11.92 8.05 10.44
CA LEU A 128 11.24 6.77 10.63
C LEU A 128 11.86 6.00 11.80
N LYS A 129 13.19 5.90 11.84
CA LYS A 129 13.92 5.26 12.95
C LYS A 129 13.57 5.85 14.32
N GLN A 130 13.39 7.16 14.40
CA GLN A 130 13.07 7.86 15.66
C GLN A 130 11.60 7.76 16.08
N ARG A 131 10.68 7.62 15.13
CA ARG A 131 9.22 7.69 15.39
C ARG A 131 8.51 6.36 15.41
N GLY A 132 9.06 5.35 14.73
CA GLY A 132 8.48 4.02 14.73
C GLY A 132 8.71 3.27 16.03
N ASN A 133 7.92 2.22 16.22
CA ASN A 133 8.05 1.32 17.34
C ASN A 133 8.83 0.08 16.89
N TRP A 134 10.12 0.07 17.20
CA TRP A 134 11.07 -0.94 16.75
C TRP A 134 11.53 -1.81 17.92
N GLY A 135 11.24 -3.10 17.86
CA GLY A 135 11.63 -4.08 18.90
C GLY A 135 10.50 -4.56 19.81
N GLY A 136 10.85 -5.42 20.77
CA GLY A 136 9.89 -6.13 21.61
C GLY A 136 9.09 -7.15 20.80
N LYS A 137 7.80 -6.88 20.60
CA LYS A 137 6.91 -7.69 19.73
C LYS A 137 6.93 -7.25 18.26
N HIS A 138 7.62 -6.16 17.94
CA HIS A 138 7.72 -5.60 16.58
C HIS A 138 9.08 -5.94 15.95
N ALA A 139 9.11 -6.00 14.62
CA ALA A 139 10.32 -6.19 13.85
C ALA A 139 11.34 -5.07 14.12
N ALA A 140 12.63 -5.38 14.01
CA ALA A 140 13.68 -4.40 14.21
C ALA A 140 13.72 -3.42 13.04
N PHE A 141 14.18 -2.19 13.28
CA PHE A 141 14.33 -1.19 12.22
C PHE A 141 15.22 -1.69 11.07
N SER A 142 16.26 -2.46 11.39
CA SER A 142 17.18 -3.08 10.43
C SER A 142 16.50 -4.06 9.47
N ASP A 143 15.34 -4.62 9.84
CA ASP A 143 14.61 -5.55 8.99
C ASP A 143 13.98 -4.81 7.79
N TYR A 144 13.63 -3.53 7.99
CA TYR A 144 13.07 -2.66 6.96
C TYR A 144 14.16 -1.92 6.16
N PHE A 145 15.25 -1.53 6.83
CA PHE A 145 16.34 -0.75 6.24
C PHE A 145 17.70 -1.36 6.60
N PRO A 146 18.07 -2.51 6.00
CA PRO A 146 19.27 -3.26 6.38
C PRO A 146 20.57 -2.50 6.09
N ASN A 147 20.59 -1.68 5.04
CA ASN A 147 21.76 -0.92 4.59
C ASN A 147 21.62 0.59 4.86
N TYR A 148 20.84 0.97 5.89
CA TYR A 148 20.59 2.38 6.21
C TYR A 148 21.89 3.18 6.41
N GLN A 149 21.98 4.30 5.69
CA GLN A 149 23.01 5.31 5.86
C GLN A 149 22.42 6.66 6.32
N LYS A 150 23.21 7.40 7.10
CA LYS A 150 22.81 8.73 7.54
C LYS A 150 22.67 9.64 6.32
N GLY A 151 21.46 10.18 6.13
CA GLY A 151 21.12 11.01 4.97
C GLY A 151 20.15 10.34 4.00
N ASP A 152 19.88 9.04 4.15
CA ASP A 152 18.90 8.34 3.31
C ASP A 152 17.52 8.98 3.40
N ILE A 153 16.88 9.09 2.23
CA ILE A 153 15.53 9.61 2.07
C ILE A 153 14.66 8.57 1.36
N LEU A 154 13.44 8.42 1.84
CA LEU A 154 12.40 7.65 1.20
C LEU A 154 11.56 8.57 0.32
N LEU A 155 11.55 8.34 -1.00
CA LEU A 155 10.64 9.03 -1.93
C LEU A 155 9.32 8.26 -1.98
N LEU A 156 8.22 8.93 -1.61
CA LEU A 156 6.93 8.27 -1.37
C LEU A 156 6.32 7.75 -2.67
N ARG A 157 6.24 8.59 -3.72
CA ARG A 157 5.65 8.18 -5.00
C ARG A 157 6.44 7.05 -5.65
N ASP A 158 7.77 7.13 -5.68
CA ASP A 158 8.61 6.08 -6.26
C ASP A 158 8.36 4.74 -5.57
N SER A 159 8.17 4.76 -4.25
CA SER A 159 7.87 3.55 -3.47
C SER A 159 6.46 3.02 -3.75
N ILE A 160 5.46 3.91 -3.90
CA ILE A 160 4.08 3.57 -4.29
C ILE A 160 4.01 3.03 -5.73
N GLU A 161 4.82 3.57 -6.63
CA GLU A 161 4.88 3.13 -8.02
C GLU A 161 5.53 1.75 -8.11
N ARG A 162 6.65 1.53 -7.40
CA ARG A 162 7.27 0.20 -7.28
C ARG A 162 6.30 -0.83 -6.69
N SER A 163 5.50 -0.42 -5.69
CA SER A 163 4.52 -1.31 -5.05
C SER A 163 3.44 -1.88 -5.96
N ASP A 164 3.25 -1.28 -7.14
CA ASP A 164 2.25 -1.70 -8.10
C ASP A 164 2.52 -3.09 -8.71
N SER A 165 3.80 -3.37 -8.98
CA SER A 165 4.22 -4.62 -9.59
C SER A 165 3.97 -5.82 -8.68
N PHE A 166 4.23 -5.66 -7.38
CA PHE A 166 4.16 -6.76 -6.42
C PHE A 166 2.73 -7.25 -6.22
N TYR A 167 1.75 -6.34 -6.08
CA TYR A 167 0.38 -6.77 -5.83
C TYR A 167 -0.25 -7.42 -7.07
N LYS A 168 0.13 -6.98 -8.29
CA LYS A 168 -0.28 -7.65 -9.52
C LYS A 168 0.24 -9.08 -9.57
N SER A 169 1.47 -9.32 -9.14
CA SER A 169 2.02 -10.68 -9.03
C SER A 169 1.23 -11.53 -8.04
N ILE A 170 0.90 -11.00 -6.87
CA ILE A 170 0.12 -11.70 -5.85
C ILE A 170 -1.26 -12.11 -6.38
N SER A 171 -2.00 -11.16 -6.97
CA SER A 171 -3.34 -11.42 -7.48
C SER A 171 -3.31 -12.45 -8.61
N ASN A 172 -2.33 -12.36 -9.51
CA ASN A 172 -2.19 -13.27 -10.63
C ASN A 172 -1.84 -14.69 -10.16
N GLU A 173 -1.03 -14.84 -9.11
CA GLU A 173 -0.72 -16.16 -8.56
C GLU A 173 -1.95 -16.82 -7.94
N LEU A 174 -2.69 -16.09 -7.09
CA LEU A 174 -3.91 -16.62 -6.46
C LEU A 174 -4.95 -17.01 -7.52
N GLU A 175 -5.16 -16.16 -8.54
CA GLU A 175 -6.04 -16.47 -9.67
C GLU A 175 -5.58 -17.73 -10.41
N SER A 176 -4.29 -17.82 -10.73
CA SER A 176 -3.72 -18.97 -11.45
C SER A 176 -3.92 -20.26 -10.68
N LYS A 177 -3.71 -20.27 -9.36
CA LYS A 177 -3.90 -21.45 -8.52
C LYS A 177 -5.36 -21.90 -8.45
N HIS A 178 -6.29 -20.97 -8.25
CA HIS A 178 -7.72 -21.32 -8.26
C HIS A 178 -8.14 -21.86 -9.62
N ILE A 179 -7.71 -21.23 -10.72
CA ILE A 179 -7.99 -21.70 -12.09
C ILE A 179 -7.42 -23.09 -12.33
N GLN A 180 -6.19 -23.38 -11.88
CA GLN A 180 -5.58 -24.70 -12.01
C GLN A 180 -6.34 -25.76 -11.21
N SER A 181 -6.85 -25.42 -10.03
CA SER A 181 -7.51 -26.37 -9.12
C SER A 181 -8.97 -26.67 -9.49
N HIS A 182 -9.69 -25.68 -10.02
CA HIS A 182 -11.14 -25.77 -10.20
C HIS A 182 -11.62 -25.56 -11.64
N GLY A 183 -10.74 -25.07 -12.53
CA GLY A 183 -11.09 -24.74 -13.91
C GLY A 183 -11.77 -23.37 -14.02
N ARG A 184 -11.31 -22.56 -14.97
CA ARG A 184 -11.79 -21.18 -15.19
C ARG A 184 -13.30 -21.09 -15.42
N GLN A 185 -13.90 -22.02 -16.18
CA GLN A 185 -15.33 -21.98 -16.48
C GLN A 185 -16.20 -22.24 -15.24
N ALA A 186 -15.83 -23.21 -14.40
CA ALA A 186 -16.56 -23.53 -13.19
C ALA A 186 -16.52 -22.37 -12.18
N ILE A 187 -15.34 -21.73 -12.02
CA ILE A 187 -15.19 -20.52 -11.22
C ILE A 187 -16.08 -19.40 -11.73
N LYS A 188 -16.09 -19.12 -13.04
CA LYS A 188 -16.93 -18.06 -13.62
C LYS A 188 -18.42 -18.31 -13.41
N GLN A 189 -18.88 -19.55 -13.56
CA GLN A 189 -20.27 -19.94 -13.30
C GLN A 189 -20.62 -19.72 -11.82
N ALA A 190 -19.79 -20.18 -10.90
CA ALA A 190 -19.99 -19.97 -9.47
C ALA A 190 -19.97 -18.47 -9.09
N ALA A 191 -19.03 -17.69 -9.65
CA ALA A 191 -18.95 -16.25 -9.42
C ALA A 191 -20.21 -15.51 -9.92
N SER A 192 -20.74 -15.90 -11.08
CA SER A 192 -21.98 -15.31 -11.61
C SER A 192 -23.19 -15.61 -10.71
N GLN A 193 -23.25 -16.78 -10.09
CA GLN A 193 -24.29 -17.09 -9.12
C GLN A 193 -24.15 -16.24 -7.86
N ILE A 194 -22.93 -16.13 -7.31
CA ILE A 194 -22.66 -15.32 -6.11
C ILE A 194 -23.05 -13.86 -6.35
N SER A 195 -22.62 -13.27 -7.48
CA SER A 195 -22.91 -11.86 -7.81
C SER A 195 -24.40 -11.56 -8.05
N LEU A 196 -25.23 -12.57 -8.32
CA LEU A 196 -26.68 -12.41 -8.47
C LEU A 196 -27.42 -12.44 -7.13
N TYR A 197 -26.76 -12.88 -6.05
CA TYR A 197 -27.34 -13.01 -4.71
C TYR A 197 -26.69 -12.06 -3.66
N SER A 198 -25.70 -11.26 -4.07
CA SER A 198 -25.04 -10.21 -3.28
C SER A 198 -25.59 -8.82 -3.59
#